data_AF-A0A6C0JPB6-F1
#
_entry.id   AF-A0A6C0JPB6-F1
#
_cell.length_a   1.000
_cell.length_b   1.000
_cell.length_c   1.000
_cell.angle_alpha   90.00
_cell.angle_beta   90.00
_cell.angle_gamma   90.00
#
_symmetry.space_group_name_H-M   'P 1'
#
loop_
_entity.id
_entity.type
_entity.pdbx_description
1 polymer ?
#
loop_
_entity_poly.entity_id
_entity_poly.type
_entity_poly.pdbx_seq_one_letter_code
_entity_poly.pdbx_strand_id
1 'polypeptide(L)'
;MLPKNVLQLISEYSKPVTRPDWRNSKPIITTYKLYNMVFDDTRPLIFTMCMNIIETDWYYIYMTVHYSGLQHIKENDIRRIIKMDGVREALKSYNSKIKFNSL
;
A
#
# COMPACT_ATOMS: atom_id res chain seq x y z
N MET A 1 14.35 -19.64 21.49
CA MET A 1 14.92 -19.97 20.17
C MET A 1 13.94 -19.49 19.11
N LEU A 2 14.35 -18.64 18.16
CA LEU A 2 13.46 -18.20 17.10
C LEU A 2 13.37 -19.25 15.99
N PRO A 3 12.21 -19.40 15.32
CA PRO A 3 12.05 -20.28 14.17
C PRO A 3 13.06 -19.95 13.04
N LYS A 4 13.51 -20.97 12.31
CA LYS A 4 14.59 -20.86 11.30
C LYS A 4 14.25 -19.85 10.19
N ASN A 5 12.99 -19.77 9.80
CA ASN A 5 12.44 -18.78 8.85
C ASN A 5 12.51 -17.34 9.40
N VAL A 6 12.29 -17.15 10.70
CA VAL A 6 12.40 -15.82 11.34
C VAL A 6 13.86 -15.37 11.41
N LEU A 7 14.77 -16.28 11.75
CA LEU A 7 16.22 -16.00 11.75
C LEU A 7 16.73 -15.65 10.35
N GLN A 8 16.21 -16.32 9.31
CA GLN A 8 16.55 -16.02 7.92
C GLN A 8 16.06 -14.62 7.51
N LEU A 9 14.83 -14.26 7.86
CA LEU A 9 14.28 -12.92 7.63
C LEU A 9 15.12 -11.84 8.30
N ILE A 10 15.44 -12.01 9.59
CA ILE A 10 16.28 -11.08 10.34
C ILE A 10 17.64 -10.96 9.66
N SER A 11 18.26 -12.08 9.26
CA SER A 11 19.55 -12.08 8.57
C SER A 11 19.50 -11.31 7.25
N GLU A 12 18.45 -11.48 6.44
CA GLU A 12 18.29 -10.77 5.17
C GLU A 12 18.10 -9.26 5.37
N TYR A 13 17.27 -8.85 6.33
CA TYR A 13 16.97 -7.43 6.61
C TYR A 13 18.04 -6.72 7.44
N SER A 14 18.90 -7.47 8.14
CA SER A 14 20.03 -6.91 8.90
C SER A 14 21.29 -6.78 8.06
N LYS A 15 21.28 -7.27 6.81
CA LYS A 15 22.41 -7.04 5.89
C LYS A 15 22.57 -5.53 5.67
N PRO A 16 23.80 -5.03 5.60
CA PRO A 16 24.02 -3.61 5.48
C PRO A 16 23.33 -3.06 4.24
N VAL A 17 22.71 -1.88 4.41
CA VAL A 17 22.05 -1.03 3.40
C VAL A 17 23.03 -0.60 2.28
N THR A 18 24.20 -1.22 2.17
CA THR A 18 25.22 -1.01 1.14
C THR A 18 25.29 -2.16 0.13
N ARG A 19 24.53 -3.26 0.28
CA ARG A 19 24.38 -4.24 -0.81
C ARG A 19 23.68 -3.60 -2.01
N PRO A 20 24.29 -3.47 -3.20
CA PRO A 20 23.65 -2.82 -4.36
C PRO A 20 22.23 -3.35 -4.65
N ASP A 21 21.99 -4.62 -4.32
CA ASP A 21 20.76 -5.35 -4.61
C ASP A 21 19.70 -5.28 -3.49
N TRP A 22 19.97 -4.70 -2.31
CA TRP A 22 18.94 -4.61 -1.25
C TRP A 22 17.75 -3.78 -1.72
N ARG A 23 17.98 -2.78 -2.59
CA ARG A 23 16.93 -2.00 -3.27
C ARG A 23 16.11 -2.84 -4.26
N ASN A 24 16.70 -3.93 -4.76
CA ASN A 24 16.06 -4.89 -5.66
C ASN A 24 15.42 -6.07 -4.92
N SER A 25 15.59 -6.16 -3.59
CA SER A 25 14.80 -7.09 -2.79
C SER A 25 13.33 -6.68 -2.94
N LYS A 26 12.57 -7.47 -3.70
CA LYS A 26 11.14 -7.22 -3.88
C LYS A 26 10.54 -7.16 -2.47
N PRO A 27 9.83 -6.08 -2.10
CA PRO A 27 9.16 -6.08 -0.82
C PRO A 27 8.23 -7.30 -0.81
N ILE A 28 8.35 -8.11 0.25
CA ILE A 28 7.62 -9.39 0.41
C ILE A 28 6.11 -9.16 0.27
N ILE A 29 5.67 -7.94 0.59
CA ILE A 29 4.30 -7.48 0.49
C ILE A 29 4.27 -6.06 -0.11
N THR A 30 3.24 -5.76 -0.89
CA THR A 30 3.03 -4.41 -1.46
C THR A 30 2.36 -3.49 -0.44
N THR A 31 2.46 -2.17 -0.58
CA THR A 31 1.88 -1.21 0.37
C THR A 31 0.36 -1.40 0.50
N TYR A 32 -0.34 -1.67 -0.60
CA TYR A 32 -1.78 -1.95 -0.60
C TYR A 32 -2.13 -3.21 0.20
N LYS A 33 -1.38 -4.29 0.00
CA LYS A 33 -1.59 -5.54 0.73
C LYS A 33 -1.30 -5.36 2.22
N LEU A 34 -0.24 -4.61 2.56
CA LEU A 34 0.09 -4.31 3.94
C LEU A 34 -1.03 -3.48 4.59
N TYR A 35 -1.50 -2.42 3.92
CA TYR A 35 -2.63 -1.61 4.37
C TYR A 35 -3.85 -2.48 4.69
N ASN A 36 -4.26 -3.36 3.77
CA ASN A 36 -5.40 -4.26 3.97
C ASN A 36 -5.23 -5.22 5.16
N MET A 37 -4.00 -5.55 5.56
CA MET A 37 -3.74 -6.40 6.72
C MET A 37 -3.76 -5.63 8.04
N VAL A 38 -3.55 -4.31 8.02
CA VAL A 38 -3.34 -3.51 9.24
C VAL A 38 -4.42 -2.48 9.51
N PHE A 39 -5.28 -2.14 8.53
CA PHE A 39 -6.19 -0.99 8.65
C PHE A 39 -7.27 -1.13 9.73
N ASP A 40 -7.61 -2.35 10.15
CA ASP A 40 -8.68 -2.63 11.13
C ASP A 40 -8.14 -3.26 12.42
N ASP A 41 -6.83 -3.21 12.63
CA ASP A 41 -6.18 -3.83 13.79
C ASP A 41 -5.69 -2.78 14.79
N THR A 42 -6.13 -2.94 16.04
CA THR A 42 -5.88 -1.99 17.13
C THR A 42 -4.67 -2.35 17.99
N ARG A 43 -3.97 -3.46 17.71
CA ARG A 43 -2.75 -3.82 18.44
C ARG A 43 -1.72 -2.71 18.27
N PRO A 44 -1.04 -2.24 19.34
CA PRO A 44 -0.24 -1.01 19.31
C PRO A 44 0.78 -0.93 18.16
N LEU A 45 1.49 -2.02 17.90
CA LEU A 45 2.46 -2.10 16.80
C LEU A 45 1.79 -1.96 15.43
N ILE A 46 0.66 -2.65 15.23
CA ILE A 46 -0.04 -2.69 13.94
C ILE A 46 -0.74 -1.36 13.68
N PHE A 47 -1.33 -0.78 14.72
CA PHE A 47 -1.84 0.57 14.68
C PHE A 47 -0.76 1.58 14.27
N THR A 48 0.43 1.49 14.87
CA THR A 48 1.58 2.35 14.49
C THR A 48 1.97 2.16 13.02
N MET A 49 1.99 0.92 12.53
CA MET A 49 2.25 0.63 11.11
C MET A 49 1.17 1.22 10.21
N CYS A 50 -0.10 1.11 10.60
CA CYS A 50 -1.22 1.71 9.88
C CYS A 50 -1.09 3.24 9.80
N MET A 51 -0.79 3.90 10.93
CA MET A 51 -0.59 5.35 10.98
C MET A 51 0.56 5.79 10.06
N ASN A 52 1.68 5.08 10.07
CA ASN A 52 2.80 5.36 9.17
C ASN A 52 2.41 5.23 7.68
N ILE A 53 1.51 4.30 7.33
CA ILE A 53 1.00 4.16 5.96
C ILE A 53 0.08 5.33 5.61
N ILE A 54 -0.78 5.75 6.54
CA ILE A 54 -1.74 6.84 6.36
C ILE A 54 -1.03 8.17 6.07
N GLU A 55 0.17 8.38 6.62
CA GLU A 55 0.98 9.59 6.39
C GLU A 55 1.68 9.61 5.01
N THR A 56 1.57 8.55 4.20
CA THR A 56 2.22 8.49 2.88
C THR A 56 1.40 9.13 1.76
N ASP A 57 2.08 9.70 0.76
CA ASP A 57 1.46 10.15 -0.50
C ASP A 57 0.66 9.04 -1.18
N TRP A 58 1.12 7.79 -1.05
CA TRP A 58 0.41 6.63 -1.58
C TRP A 58 -1.00 6.53 -1.00
N TYR A 59 -1.16 6.68 0.31
CA TYR A 59 -2.46 6.59 0.97
C TYR A 59 -3.39 7.73 0.53
N TYR A 60 -2.86 8.95 0.46
CA TYR A 60 -3.63 10.10 -0.03
C TYR A 60 -4.16 9.89 -1.45
N ILE A 61 -3.31 9.41 -2.36
CA ILE A 61 -3.69 9.12 -3.74
C ILE A 61 -4.71 7.97 -3.80
N TYR A 62 -4.45 6.88 -3.06
CA TYR A 62 -5.34 5.73 -2.99
C TYR A 62 -6.75 6.15 -2.52
N MET A 63 -6.85 6.92 -1.43
CA MET A 63 -8.12 7.39 -0.88
C MET A 63 -8.83 8.37 -1.80
N THR A 64 -8.09 9.29 -2.44
CA THR A 64 -8.65 10.21 -3.44
C THR A 64 -9.33 9.43 -4.56
N VAL A 65 -8.67 8.38 -5.09
CA VAL A 65 -9.26 7.51 -6.12
C VAL A 65 -10.42 6.69 -5.57
N HIS A 66 -10.32 6.19 -4.34
CA HIS A 66 -11.34 5.34 -3.73
C HIS A 66 -12.68 6.06 -3.50
N TYR A 67 -12.62 7.35 -3.12
CA TYR A 67 -13.83 8.13 -2.83
C TYR A 67 -14.30 8.97 -4.01
N SER A 68 -13.38 9.47 -4.83
CA SER A 68 -13.69 10.46 -5.85
C SER A 68 -13.26 10.05 -7.25
N GLY A 69 -12.71 8.84 -7.45
CA GLY A 69 -12.23 8.39 -8.75
C GLY A 69 -11.06 9.23 -9.27
N LEU A 70 -10.91 9.29 -10.60
CA LEU A 70 -9.78 9.98 -11.25
C LEU A 70 -10.06 11.47 -11.55
N GLN A 71 -11.25 11.97 -11.25
CA GLN A 71 -11.70 13.30 -11.69
C GLN A 71 -10.94 14.47 -11.06
N HIS A 72 -10.35 14.27 -9.89
CA HIS A 72 -9.53 15.29 -9.21
C HIS A 72 -8.02 15.12 -9.45
N ILE A 73 -7.64 14.19 -10.32
CA ILE A 73 -6.25 13.94 -10.67
C ILE A 73 -5.94 14.67 -11.98
N LYS A 74 -4.82 15.40 -12.00
CA LYS A 74 -4.33 16.06 -13.21
C LYS A 74 -4.10 15.03 -14.31
N GLU A 75 -4.51 15.32 -15.53
CA GLU A 75 -4.44 14.40 -16.67
C GLU A 75 -3.02 13.81 -16.88
N ASN A 76 -2.01 14.65 -16.73
CA ASN A 76 -0.60 14.25 -16.85
C ASN A 76 -0.16 13.22 -15.80
N ASP A 77 -0.81 13.18 -14.64
CA ASP A 77 -0.50 12.25 -13.55
C ASP A 77 -1.29 10.93 -13.65
N ILE A 78 -2.39 10.88 -14.39
CA ILE A 78 -3.28 9.70 -14.47
C ILE A 78 -2.52 8.44 -14.88
N ARG A 79 -1.67 8.54 -15.92
CA ARG A 79 -0.90 7.38 -16.43
C ARG A 79 0.05 6.80 -15.38
N ARG A 80 0.60 7.66 -14.51
CA ARG A 80 1.48 7.25 -13.41
C ARG A 80 0.65 6.64 -12.28
N ILE A 81 -0.43 7.31 -11.89
CA ILE A 81 -1.29 6.89 -10.78
C ILE A 81 -1.99 5.56 -11.04
N ILE A 82 -2.48 5.30 -12.25
CA ILE A 82 -3.11 4.01 -12.62
C ILE A 82 -2.15 2.81 -12.45
N LYS A 83 -0.84 3.05 -12.52
CA LYS A 83 0.18 2.01 -12.32
C LYS A 83 0.60 1.84 -10.86
N MET A 84 0.16 2.72 -9.96
CA MET A 84 0.45 2.60 -8.53
C MET A 84 -0.29 1.42 -7.93
N ASP A 85 0.34 0.79 -6.94
CA ASP A 85 -0.20 -0.35 -6.22
C ASP A 85 -1.54 -0.01 -5.54
N GLY A 86 -2.53 -0.90 -5.64
CA GLY A 86 -3.87 -0.72 -5.04
C GLY A 86 -4.81 0.27 -5.73
N VAL A 87 -4.33 1.10 -6.66
CA VAL A 87 -5.16 2.15 -7.30
C VAL A 87 -6.24 1.56 -8.21
N ARG A 88 -5.98 0.43 -8.87
CA ARG A 88 -6.99 -0.24 -9.71
C ARG A 88 -8.14 -0.78 -8.87
N GLU A 89 -7.83 -1.31 -7.69
CA GLU A 89 -8.79 -1.80 -6.72
C GLU A 89 -9.64 -0.64 -6.16
N ALA A 90 -9.00 0.49 -5.84
CA ALA A 90 -9.70 1.71 -5.45
C ALA A 90 -10.69 2.19 -6.53
N LEU A 91 -10.25 2.22 -7.80
CA LEU A 91 -11.09 2.65 -8.91
C LEU A 91 -12.27 1.69 -9.16
N LYS A 92 -12.05 0.37 -9.03
CA LYS A 92 -13.13 -0.62 -9.09
C LYS A 92 -14.17 -0.38 -7.98
N SER A 93 -13.72 -0.13 -6.76
CA SER A 93 -14.62 0.18 -5.63
C SER A 93 -15.46 1.44 -5.91
N TYR A 94 -14.82 2.52 -6.36
CA TYR A 94 -15.50 3.76 -6.73
C TYR A 94 -16.58 3.54 -7.81
N ASN A 95 -16.21 2.87 -8.91
CA ASN A 95 -17.15 2.60 -10.01
C ASN A 95 -18.35 1.74 -9.56
N SER A 96 -18.12 0.77 -8.67
CA SER A 96 -19.21 -0.03 -8.09
C SER A 96 -20.15 0.82 -7.23
N LYS A 97 -19.62 1.76 -6.43
CA LYS A 97 -20.43 2.69 -5.63
C LYS A 97 -21.28 3.60 -6.50
N ILE A 98 -20.73 4.16 -7.59
CA ILE A 98 -21.51 4.99 -8.52
C ILE A 98 -22.66 4.18 -9.14
N LYS A 99 -22.37 2.98 -9.64
CA LYS A 99 -23.39 2.12 -10.26
C LYS A 99 -24.53 1.81 -9.30
N PHE A 100 -24.22 1.55 -8.04
CA PHE A 100 -25.23 1.33 -7.00
C PHE A 100 -26.09 2.58 -6.76
N ASN A 101 -25.48 3.76 -6.70
CA ASN A 101 -26.20 5.03 -6.48
C ASN A 101 -27.01 5.52 -7.69
N SER A 102 -26.85 4.90 -8.87
CA SER A 102 -27.58 5.23 -10.09
C SER A 102 -28.79 4.32 -10.37
N LEU A 103 -29.05 3.34 -9.50
CA LEU A 103 -30.22 2.45 -9.51
C LEU A 103 -31.29 2.97 -8.56
#